data_AF-A0A2T4DUF0-F1
#
_entry.id   AF-A0A2T4DUF0-F1
#
_cell.length_a   1.000
_cell.length_b   1.000
_cell.length_c   1.000
_cell.angle_alpha   90.00
_cell.angle_beta   90.00
_cell.angle_gamma   90.00
#
_symmetry.space_group_name_H-M   'P 1'
#
loop_
_entity.id
_entity.type
_entity.pdbx_description
1 polymer ?
#
loop_
_entity_poly.entity_id
_entity_poly.type
_entity_poly.pdbx_seq_one_letter_code
_entity_poly.pdbx_strand_id
1 'polypeptide(L)'
;MNYAVNILATIFLVPWPAIVIMSPMMIAARGFSDSKSSILTAILFFSYPIFLFLLIKLFGFKFYGTEPLAWVLGFSVVVLIIIQLYGLPRMLYNICNDISNEGYHITTEKVYKNGIPLKDADPDTFTAIEGTLFYSKDSNYVYADYKIIESAHAPSFEVVEGSNGLYYKDKNNAYTQWGIIDNSDGESFEWVGHNYAKDKNNVYFDQYVVDNADPNSFEALESYIGRDDHSVFVRYYKANNIKDIARFELIHFKDEFFAKDEQYVYAIFYNSSNPLEIFPEADPATFKPIGEYYAVDDSHVYHYSYYRGHIKLLEGVKPENFKLEYDPETGADAKSHNKLFRQGDLVTTK
;
A
#
# COMPACT_ATOMS: atom_id res chain seq x y z
N MET A 1 50.88 -17.23 23.80
CA MET A 1 49.58 -17.01 24.48
C MET A 1 48.75 -15.89 23.85
N ASN A 2 49.33 -14.75 23.44
CA ASN A 2 48.60 -13.64 22.80
C ASN A 2 47.85 -13.99 21.49
N TYR A 3 48.38 -14.87 20.64
CA TYR A 3 47.75 -15.20 19.35
C TYR A 3 46.42 -15.96 19.49
N ALA A 4 46.32 -16.87 20.46
CA ALA A 4 45.07 -17.60 20.71
C ALA A 4 43.95 -16.66 21.18
N VAL A 5 44.27 -15.73 22.08
CA VAL A 5 43.33 -14.70 22.56
C VAL A 5 42.87 -13.80 21.41
N ASN A 6 43.78 -13.37 20.54
CA ASN A 6 43.43 -12.58 19.35
C ASN A 6 42.51 -13.33 18.40
N ILE A 7 42.81 -14.59 18.09
CA ILE A 7 41.99 -15.43 17.19
C ILE A 7 40.60 -15.62 17.77
N LEU A 8 40.51 -15.99 19.05
CA LEU A 8 39.22 -16.18 19.73
C LEU A 8 38.41 -14.88 19.75
N ALA A 9 39.01 -13.75 20.14
CA ALA A 9 38.34 -12.47 20.14
C ALA A 9 37.83 -12.09 18.74
N THR A 10 38.62 -12.31 17.70
CA THR A 10 38.19 -12.08 16.31
C THR A 10 37.00 -12.97 15.94
N ILE A 11 37.02 -14.26 16.27
CA ILE A 11 35.88 -15.17 16.01
C ILE A 11 34.61 -14.66 16.68
N PHE A 12 34.70 -14.17 17.92
CA PHE A 12 33.54 -13.59 18.61
C PHE A 12 33.09 -12.25 18.02
N LEU A 13 33.99 -11.45 17.43
CA LEU A 13 33.65 -10.14 16.85
C LEU A 13 33.04 -10.24 15.45
N VAL A 14 33.43 -11.23 14.64
CA VAL A 14 33.01 -11.39 13.24
C VAL A 14 31.49 -11.38 13.05
N PRO A 15 30.67 -12.02 13.90
CA PRO A 15 29.21 -11.99 13.77
C PRO A 15 28.57 -10.64 14.14
N TRP A 16 29.26 -9.77 14.88
CA TRP A 16 28.64 -8.57 15.46
C TRP A 16 28.01 -7.65 14.42
N PRO A 17 28.66 -7.32 13.28
CA PRO A 17 28.03 -6.52 12.25
C PRO A 17 26.77 -7.17 11.66
N ALA A 18 26.79 -8.50 11.44
CA ALA A 18 25.63 -9.23 10.93
C ALA A 18 24.47 -9.20 11.93
N ILE A 19 24.75 -9.33 13.22
CA ILE A 19 23.76 -9.15 14.30
C ILE A 19 23.14 -7.76 14.22
N VAL A 20 23.95 -6.70 14.12
CA VAL A 20 23.46 -5.31 14.03
C VAL A 20 22.57 -5.12 12.79
N ILE A 21 22.95 -5.70 11.65
CA ILE A 21 22.19 -5.61 10.39
C ILE A 21 20.88 -6.41 10.43
N MET A 22 20.87 -7.58 11.07
CA MET A 22 19.66 -8.43 11.20
C MET A 22 18.73 -8.00 12.35
N SER A 23 19.20 -7.11 13.23
CA SER A 23 18.46 -6.66 14.40
C SER A 23 17.12 -5.95 14.15
N PRO A 24 16.88 -5.26 13.02
CA PRO A 24 15.56 -4.71 12.73
C PRO A 24 14.45 -5.77 12.81
N MET A 25 14.72 -7.01 12.40
CA MET A 25 13.76 -8.11 12.50
C MET A 25 13.48 -8.53 13.94
N MET A 26 14.51 -8.60 14.78
CA MET A 26 14.37 -8.91 16.21
C MET A 26 13.55 -7.85 16.93
N ILE A 27 13.80 -6.58 16.62
CA ILE A 27 13.17 -5.42 17.27
C ILE A 27 11.74 -5.21 16.75
N ALA A 28 11.46 -5.55 15.49
CA ALA A 28 10.13 -5.52 14.90
C ALA A 28 9.25 -6.72 15.30
N ALA A 29 9.77 -7.67 16.08
CA ALA A 29 8.98 -8.80 16.55
C ALA A 29 7.86 -8.31 17.48
N ARG A 30 6.66 -8.85 17.29
CA ARG A 30 5.48 -8.51 18.10
C ARG A 30 5.77 -8.73 19.59
N GLY A 31 5.43 -7.76 20.45
CA GLY A 31 5.67 -7.80 21.89
C GLY A 31 7.11 -7.50 22.30
N PHE A 32 8.04 -7.25 21.35
CA PHE A 32 9.41 -6.90 21.70
C PHE A 32 9.46 -5.59 22.49
N SER A 33 8.78 -4.56 21.99
CA SER A 33 8.82 -3.20 22.56
C SER A 33 8.18 -3.12 23.94
N ASP A 34 7.33 -4.07 24.31
CA ASP A 34 6.70 -4.16 25.64
C ASP A 34 7.30 -5.24 26.55
N SER A 35 8.41 -5.86 26.15
CA SER A 35 9.11 -6.86 26.96
C SER A 35 10.42 -6.32 27.53
N LYS A 36 10.45 -6.09 28.85
CA LYS A 36 11.66 -5.69 29.58
C LYS A 36 12.82 -6.65 29.32
N SER A 37 12.54 -7.96 29.33
CA SER A 37 13.57 -8.97 29.06
C SER A 37 14.10 -8.86 27.64
N SER A 38 13.23 -8.71 26.64
CA SER A 38 13.64 -8.63 25.23
C SER A 38 14.52 -7.40 24.97
N ILE A 39 14.15 -6.24 25.53
CA ILE A 39 14.92 -5.01 25.39
C ILE A 39 16.29 -5.13 26.08
N LEU A 40 16.34 -5.64 27.31
CA LEU A 40 17.60 -5.85 28.02
C LEU A 40 18.50 -6.85 27.30
N THR A 41 17.91 -7.93 26.76
CA THR A 41 18.62 -8.90 25.91
C THR A 41 19.20 -8.19 24.69
N ALA A 42 18.44 -7.37 23.95
CA ALA A 42 18.95 -6.64 22.80
C ALA A 42 20.11 -5.69 23.17
N ILE A 43 20.00 -4.93 24.27
CA ILE A 43 21.08 -4.06 24.76
C ILE A 43 22.34 -4.88 25.05
N LEU A 44 22.20 -6.04 25.70
CA LEU A 44 23.33 -6.94 25.99
C LEU A 44 23.96 -7.49 24.69
N PHE A 45 23.13 -7.91 23.72
CA PHE A 45 23.57 -8.40 22.42
C PHE A 45 24.30 -7.32 21.61
N PHE A 46 23.88 -6.06 21.66
CA PHE A 46 24.64 -4.99 21.03
C PHE A 46 25.95 -4.69 21.75
N SER A 47 25.95 -4.80 23.07
CA SER A 47 27.08 -4.39 23.92
C SER A 47 28.16 -5.46 24.10
N TYR A 48 27.99 -6.70 23.61
CA TYR A 48 28.95 -7.78 23.90
C TYR A 48 30.40 -7.50 23.49
N PRO A 49 30.73 -6.77 22.41
CA PRO A 49 32.12 -6.42 22.12
C PRO A 49 32.77 -5.62 23.25
N ILE A 50 32.03 -4.75 23.92
CA ILE A 50 32.53 -3.96 25.06
C ILE A 50 32.96 -4.90 26.19
N PHE A 51 32.09 -5.86 26.55
CA PHE A 51 32.38 -6.85 27.59
C PHE A 51 33.54 -7.77 27.21
N LEU A 52 33.65 -8.15 25.93
CA LEU A 52 34.78 -8.92 25.42
C LEU A 52 36.11 -8.18 25.62
N PHE A 53 36.19 -6.89 25.28
CA PHE A 53 37.44 -6.12 25.44
C PHE A 53 37.75 -5.79 26.91
N LEU A 54 36.73 -5.58 27.75
CA LEU A 54 36.92 -5.48 29.20
C LEU A 54 37.50 -6.77 29.79
N LEU A 55 37.04 -7.93 29.31
CA LEU A 55 37.58 -9.24 29.72
C LEU A 55 39.05 -9.40 29.30
N ILE A 56 39.38 -9.05 28.04
CA ILE A 56 40.77 -9.07 27.55
C ILE A 56 41.66 -8.17 28.44
N LYS A 57 41.17 -6.99 28.83
CA LYS A 57 41.88 -6.08 29.73
C LYS A 57 42.06 -6.68 31.13
N LEU A 58 41.03 -7.29 31.68
CA LEU A 58 41.02 -7.87 33.02
C LEU A 58 42.13 -8.92 33.19
N PHE A 59 42.40 -9.71 32.16
CA PHE A 59 43.47 -10.72 32.16
C PHE A 59 44.83 -10.21 31.69
N GLY A 60 44.99 -8.90 31.46
CA GLY A 60 46.27 -8.29 31.09
C GLY A 60 46.71 -8.57 29.65
N PHE A 61 45.81 -9.01 28.77
CA PHE A 61 46.13 -9.26 27.36
C PHE A 61 46.00 -7.99 26.50
N LYS A 62 46.63 -8.01 25.32
CA LYS A 62 46.49 -6.98 24.27
C LYS A 62 45.79 -7.57 23.06
N PHE A 63 45.02 -6.77 22.34
CA PHE A 63 44.39 -7.20 21.09
C PHE A 63 45.23 -6.72 19.90
N TYR A 64 45.89 -7.64 19.18
CA TYR A 64 46.83 -7.31 18.10
C TYR A 64 47.82 -6.17 18.43
N GLY A 65 48.35 -6.18 19.66
CA GLY A 65 49.32 -5.18 20.14
C GLY A 65 48.72 -3.85 20.61
N THR A 66 47.42 -3.64 20.41
CA THR A 66 46.70 -2.43 20.85
C THR A 66 46.14 -2.57 22.27
N GLU A 67 45.95 -1.43 22.94
CA GLU A 67 45.36 -1.37 24.28
C GLU A 67 43.84 -1.66 24.22
N PRO A 68 43.31 -2.66 24.95
CA PRO A 68 41.89 -3.02 24.89
C PRO A 68 40.92 -1.88 25.24
N LEU A 69 41.33 -0.94 26.10
CA LEU A 69 40.49 0.20 26.48
C LEU A 69 40.17 1.13 25.30
N ALA A 70 41.06 1.23 24.30
CA ALA A 70 40.77 2.00 23.09
C ALA A 70 39.60 1.38 22.30
N TRP A 71 39.53 0.05 22.25
CA TRP A 71 38.42 -0.68 21.64
C TRP A 71 37.14 -0.56 22.45
N VAL A 72 37.21 -0.65 23.79
CA VAL A 72 36.07 -0.38 24.67
C VAL A 72 35.45 0.97 24.35
N LEU A 73 36.27 2.03 24.24
CA LEU A 73 35.78 3.37 23.90
C LEU A 73 35.13 3.40 22.51
N GLY A 74 35.81 2.85 21.49
CA GLY A 74 35.28 2.81 20.12
C GLY A 74 33.93 2.08 20.03
N PHE A 75 33.86 0.86 20.58
CA PHE A 75 32.60 0.10 20.59
C PHE A 75 31.53 0.76 21.45
N SER A 76 31.88 1.41 22.57
CA SER A 76 30.89 2.12 23.39
C SER A 76 30.20 3.23 22.59
N VAL A 77 30.96 4.02 21.82
CA VAL A 77 30.37 5.06 20.96
C VAL A 77 29.43 4.45 19.92
N VAL A 78 29.87 3.39 19.22
CA VAL A 78 29.05 2.75 18.18
C VAL A 78 27.79 2.11 18.77
N VAL A 79 27.92 1.40 19.89
CA VAL A 79 26.77 0.78 20.60
C VAL A 79 25.80 1.84 21.09
N LEU A 80 26.28 2.95 21.66
CA LEU A 80 25.41 4.06 22.08
C LEU A 80 24.60 4.61 20.90
N ILE A 81 25.20 4.75 19.72
CA ILE A 81 24.49 5.16 18.51
C ILE A 81 23.43 4.12 18.12
N ILE A 82 23.79 2.83 18.11
CA ILE A 82 22.88 1.74 17.73
C ILE A 82 21.67 1.68 18.66
N ILE A 83 21.87 1.67 19.98
CA ILE A 83 20.76 1.56 20.94
C ILE A 83 19.83 2.79 20.89
N GLN A 84 20.38 3.98 20.62
CA GLN A 84 19.60 5.20 20.45
C GLN A 84 18.80 5.20 19.15
N LEU A 85 19.43 4.77 18.05
CA LEU A 85 18.77 4.64 16.74
C LEU A 85 17.56 3.71 16.81
N TYR A 86 17.65 2.64 17.59
CA TYR A 86 16.54 1.71 17.83
C TYR A 86 15.58 2.14 18.96
N GLY A 87 15.85 3.26 19.65
CA GLY A 87 14.98 3.76 20.72
C GLY A 87 14.92 2.89 21.97
N LEU A 88 15.85 1.94 22.17
CA LEU A 88 15.83 1.00 23.29
C LEU A 88 15.85 1.68 24.68
N PRO A 89 16.63 2.76 24.90
CA PRO A 89 16.60 3.46 26.19
C PRO A 89 15.21 4.00 26.53
N ARG A 90 14.50 4.57 25.54
CA ARG A 90 13.12 5.07 25.73
C ARG A 90 12.17 3.93 26.05
N MET A 91 12.24 2.83 25.29
CA MET A 91 11.37 1.68 25.52
C MET A 91 11.56 1.10 26.92
N LEU A 92 12.82 0.94 27.36
CA LEU A 92 13.15 0.46 28.69
C LEU A 92 12.68 1.44 29.78
N TYR A 93 12.86 2.75 29.56
CA TYR A 93 12.34 3.78 30.46
C TYR A 93 10.82 3.67 30.60
N ASN A 94 10.10 3.54 29.48
CA ASN A 94 8.64 3.45 29.46
C ASN A 94 8.15 2.26 30.28
N ILE A 95 8.68 1.05 30.05
CA ILE A 95 8.28 -0.15 30.81
C ILE A 95 8.60 -0.01 32.29
N CYS A 96 9.73 0.60 32.65
CA CYS A 96 10.08 0.84 34.06
C CYS A 96 9.14 1.85 34.74
N ASN A 97 8.33 2.59 33.99
CA ASN A 97 7.33 3.53 34.47
C ASN A 97 5.90 3.10 34.10
N ASP A 98 5.69 1.81 33.81
CA ASP A 98 4.39 1.22 33.44
C ASP A 98 3.72 1.86 32.21
N ILE A 99 4.50 2.45 31.30
CA ILE A 99 4.06 2.99 30.01
C ILE A 99 4.25 1.93 28.92
N SER A 100 3.18 1.63 28.19
CA SER A 100 3.26 0.73 27.02
C SER A 100 3.89 1.44 25.81
N ASN A 101 4.74 0.69 25.11
CA ASN A 101 5.33 1.03 23.82
C ASN A 101 4.52 0.49 22.63
N GLU A 102 3.35 -0.09 22.84
CA GLU A 102 2.45 -0.57 21.80
C GLU A 102 1.08 0.13 21.88
N GLY A 103 0.55 0.60 20.74
CA GLY A 103 -0.77 1.21 20.67
C GLY A 103 -0.87 2.53 21.43
N TYR A 104 -2.06 2.85 21.94
CA TYR A 104 -2.27 4.04 22.76
C TYR A 104 -2.16 3.70 24.25
N HIS A 105 -1.48 4.56 24.99
CA HIS A 105 -1.40 4.49 26.45
C HIS A 105 -1.70 5.87 27.04
N ILE A 106 -2.70 5.97 27.91
CA ILE A 106 -3.19 7.23 28.47
C ILE A 106 -2.86 7.23 29.96
N THR A 107 -2.14 8.25 30.41
CA THR A 107 -1.90 8.54 31.83
C THR A 107 -2.72 9.77 32.24
N THR A 108 -2.68 10.15 33.51
CA THR A 108 -3.34 11.37 33.99
C THR A 108 -2.76 12.67 33.43
N GLU A 109 -1.55 12.63 32.87
CA GLU A 109 -0.84 13.83 32.38
C GLU A 109 -0.59 13.80 30.87
N LYS A 110 -0.51 12.61 30.26
CA LYS A 110 -0.06 12.45 28.88
C LYS A 110 -0.75 11.32 28.16
N VAL A 111 -0.89 11.51 26.85
CA VAL A 111 -1.24 10.44 25.91
C VAL A 111 0.01 10.01 25.17
N TYR A 112 0.21 8.71 25.01
CA TYR A 112 1.30 8.10 24.27
C TYR A 112 0.75 7.28 23.11
N LYS A 113 1.42 7.34 21.96
CA LYS A 113 1.27 6.39 20.84
C LYS A 113 2.59 5.62 20.70
N ASN A 114 2.57 4.31 20.79
CA ASN A 114 3.74 3.42 20.76
C ASN A 114 4.90 3.91 21.67
N GLY A 115 4.57 4.33 22.89
CA GLY A 115 5.53 4.83 23.87
C GLY A 115 6.12 6.22 23.57
N ILE A 116 5.63 6.91 22.54
CA ILE A 116 6.00 8.29 22.23
C ILE A 116 4.86 9.21 22.68
N PRO A 117 5.13 10.22 23.51
CA PRO A 117 4.09 11.16 23.93
C PRO A 117 3.56 11.94 22.72
N LEU A 118 2.23 12.03 22.60
CA LEU A 118 1.57 12.92 21.65
C LEU A 118 1.69 14.35 22.16
N LYS A 119 2.12 15.24 21.27
CA LYS A 119 2.29 16.65 21.60
C LYS A 119 0.91 17.30 21.78
N ASP A 120 0.76 18.07 22.84
CA ASP A 120 -0.43 18.88 23.16
C ASP A 120 -1.74 18.07 23.30
N ALA A 121 -1.64 16.74 23.48
CA ALA A 121 -2.79 15.87 23.69
C ALA A 121 -3.37 16.00 25.09
N ASP A 122 -4.69 16.14 25.16
CA ASP A 122 -5.48 16.16 26.39
C ASP A 122 -5.89 14.74 26.80
N PRO A 123 -5.29 14.16 27.87
CA PRO A 123 -5.60 12.80 28.29
C PRO A 123 -7.04 12.58 28.73
N ASP A 124 -7.71 13.62 29.25
CA ASP A 124 -9.05 13.50 29.80
C ASP A 124 -10.12 13.35 28.71
N THR A 125 -9.83 13.88 27.51
CA THR A 125 -10.76 13.85 26.38
C THR A 125 -10.27 13.01 25.20
N PHE A 126 -9.08 12.42 25.31
CA PHE A 126 -8.49 11.62 24.24
C PHE A 126 -9.30 10.36 23.94
N THR A 127 -9.49 10.09 22.64
CA THR A 127 -10.18 8.93 22.11
C THR A 127 -9.45 8.42 20.87
N ALA A 128 -9.12 7.12 20.88
CA ALA A 128 -8.71 6.42 19.67
C ALA A 128 -9.94 6.17 18.80
N ILE A 129 -9.88 6.49 17.52
CA ILE A 129 -11.03 6.30 16.62
C ILE A 129 -11.13 4.82 16.27
N GLU A 130 -12.27 4.20 16.58
CA GLU A 130 -12.51 2.79 16.31
C GLU A 130 -12.50 2.50 14.80
N GLY A 131 -12.03 1.30 14.43
CA GLY A 131 -11.96 0.87 13.03
C GLY A 131 -10.79 1.47 12.23
N THR A 132 -9.91 2.26 12.85
CA THR A 132 -8.75 2.86 12.19
C THR A 132 -7.49 2.88 13.06
N LEU A 133 -6.33 2.91 12.39
CA LEU A 133 -5.01 3.14 13.01
C LEU A 133 -4.42 4.51 12.67
N PHE A 134 -5.07 5.25 11.76
CA PHE A 134 -4.53 6.47 11.15
C PHE A 134 -4.82 7.70 12.00
N TYR A 135 -6.03 7.78 12.56
CA TYR A 135 -6.49 8.95 13.30
C TYR A 135 -6.83 8.65 14.75
N SER A 136 -6.56 9.65 15.61
CA SER A 136 -7.09 9.75 16.97
C SER A 136 -7.44 11.20 17.24
N LYS A 137 -8.16 11.49 18.32
CA LYS A 137 -8.54 12.87 18.64
C LYS A 137 -8.68 13.08 20.14
N ASP A 138 -8.65 14.34 20.54
CA ASP A 138 -9.19 14.80 21.81
C ASP A 138 -10.21 15.92 21.58
N SER A 139 -10.59 16.68 22.60
CA SER A 139 -11.57 17.77 22.46
C SER A 139 -11.08 18.94 21.59
N ASN A 140 -9.76 19.11 21.43
CA ASN A 140 -9.13 20.24 20.76
C ASN A 140 -8.55 19.87 19.40
N TYR A 141 -7.95 18.68 19.28
CA TYR A 141 -7.11 18.30 18.14
C TYR A 141 -7.47 16.94 17.55
N VAL A 142 -7.19 16.81 16.26
CA VAL A 142 -7.13 15.53 15.55
C VAL A 142 -5.68 15.20 15.25
N TYR A 143 -5.29 13.96 15.49
CA TYR A 143 -3.94 13.45 15.33
C TYR A 143 -3.88 12.46 14.17
N ALA A 144 -3.09 12.80 13.15
CA ALA A 144 -2.61 11.87 12.12
C ALA A 144 -1.28 11.28 12.59
N ASP A 145 -1.29 10.04 13.07
CA ASP A 145 -0.16 9.44 13.79
C ASP A 145 0.33 10.29 14.99
N TYR A 146 1.43 11.01 14.82
CA TYR A 146 2.07 11.85 15.84
C TYR A 146 1.89 13.35 15.55
N LYS A 147 1.15 13.69 14.50
CA LYS A 147 1.01 15.07 14.00
C LYS A 147 -0.40 15.57 14.22
N ILE A 148 -0.51 16.81 14.69
CA ILE A 148 -1.78 17.54 14.76
C ILE A 148 -2.19 17.95 13.35
N ILE A 149 -3.47 17.80 13.03
CA ILE A 149 -4.10 18.35 11.82
C ILE A 149 -4.73 19.69 12.20
N GLU A 150 -3.99 20.77 11.99
CA GLU A 150 -4.40 22.12 12.42
C GLU A 150 -5.73 22.60 11.80
N SER A 151 -6.06 22.11 10.60
CA SER A 151 -7.31 22.47 9.92
C SER A 151 -8.53 21.66 10.36
N ALA A 152 -8.33 20.60 11.14
CA ALA A 152 -9.39 19.68 11.52
C ALA A 152 -10.21 20.20 12.70
N HIS A 153 -11.52 20.03 12.62
CA HIS A 153 -12.45 20.32 13.69
C HIS A 153 -12.73 19.07 14.53
N ALA A 154 -11.90 18.88 15.56
CA ALA A 154 -11.92 17.67 16.41
C ALA A 154 -13.30 17.26 16.97
N PRO A 155 -14.16 18.19 17.45
CA PRO A 155 -15.45 17.80 18.00
C PRO A 155 -16.37 17.09 16.99
N SER A 156 -16.27 17.41 15.70
CA SER A 156 -17.09 16.78 14.65
C SER A 156 -16.33 15.75 13.82
N PHE A 157 -15.07 15.46 14.13
CA PHE A 157 -14.27 14.53 13.34
C PHE A 157 -14.74 13.08 13.54
N GLU A 158 -15.11 12.40 12.47
CA GLU A 158 -15.69 11.06 12.48
C GLU A 158 -15.29 10.24 11.25
N VAL A 159 -15.49 8.92 11.33
CA VAL A 159 -15.35 8.01 10.19
C VAL A 159 -16.58 8.14 9.31
N VAL A 160 -16.40 8.19 7.99
CA VAL A 160 -17.52 8.19 7.05
C VAL A 160 -18.13 6.78 7.00
N GLU A 161 -19.44 6.68 7.24
CA GLU A 161 -20.16 5.42 7.22
C GLU A 161 -19.99 4.66 5.89
N GLY A 162 -19.90 3.33 5.95
CA GLY A 162 -19.76 2.46 4.77
C GLY A 162 -18.34 2.42 4.16
N SER A 163 -17.48 3.40 4.43
CA SER A 163 -16.15 3.48 3.80
C SER A 163 -15.12 2.44 4.28
N ASN A 164 -15.46 1.56 5.23
CA ASN A 164 -14.52 0.63 5.87
C ASN A 164 -13.26 1.31 6.44
N GLY A 165 -13.40 2.54 6.96
CA GLY A 165 -12.27 3.30 7.54
C GLY A 165 -11.34 3.95 6.51
N LEU A 166 -11.76 4.05 5.25
CA LEU A 166 -10.99 4.74 4.20
C LEU A 166 -11.15 6.26 4.26
N TYR A 167 -12.33 6.74 4.66
CA TYR A 167 -12.68 8.15 4.68
C TYR A 167 -13.08 8.64 6.07
N TYR A 168 -12.72 9.88 6.35
CA TYR A 168 -13.06 10.61 7.57
C TYR A 168 -13.59 11.98 7.18
N LYS A 169 -14.39 12.59 8.04
CA LYS A 169 -14.87 13.94 7.83
C LYS A 169 -14.99 14.69 9.14
N ASP A 170 -14.93 16.00 9.04
CA ASP A 170 -15.44 16.90 10.05
C ASP A 170 -16.46 17.86 9.41
N LYS A 171 -16.90 18.89 10.13
CA LYS A 171 -17.89 19.84 9.60
C LYS A 171 -17.37 20.71 8.45
N ASN A 172 -16.05 20.77 8.23
CA ASN A 172 -15.43 21.64 7.25
C ASN A 172 -14.91 20.81 6.06
N ASN A 173 -14.18 19.73 6.32
CA ASN A 173 -13.45 18.98 5.29
C ASN A 173 -13.62 17.46 5.44
N ALA A 174 -13.23 16.74 4.39
CA ALA A 174 -13.02 15.31 4.39
C ALA A 174 -11.53 14.95 4.31
N TYR A 175 -11.20 13.73 4.70
CA TYR A 175 -9.84 13.24 4.88
C TYR A 175 -9.72 11.77 4.46
N THR A 176 -8.53 11.39 4.01
CA THR A 176 -8.10 9.99 3.85
C THR A 176 -6.92 9.72 4.80
N GLN A 177 -6.34 8.51 4.78
CA GLN A 177 -5.07 8.23 5.48
C GLN A 177 -3.90 9.15 5.04
N TRP A 178 -4.01 9.81 3.89
CA TRP A 178 -2.96 10.68 3.33
C TRP A 178 -3.13 12.15 3.72
N GLY A 179 -4.22 12.51 4.39
CA GLY A 179 -4.51 13.86 4.85
C GLY A 179 -5.84 14.39 4.30
N ILE A 180 -5.95 15.72 4.24
CA ILE A 180 -7.13 16.44 3.76
C ILE A 180 -7.41 16.14 2.29
N ILE A 181 -8.68 16.04 1.94
CA ILE A 181 -9.16 16.01 0.55
C ILE A 181 -9.43 17.45 0.13
N ASP A 182 -8.69 17.94 -0.84
CA ASP A 182 -8.79 19.34 -1.27
C ASP A 182 -10.19 19.67 -1.82
N ASN A 183 -10.70 20.84 -1.43
CA ASN A 183 -12.02 21.37 -1.83
C ASN A 183 -13.21 20.48 -1.43
N SER A 184 -13.05 19.60 -0.43
CA SER A 184 -14.15 18.80 0.11
C SER A 184 -15.05 19.60 1.05
N ASP A 185 -16.34 19.31 1.00
CA ASP A 185 -17.35 19.82 1.92
C ASP A 185 -17.68 18.75 2.96
N GLY A 186 -17.11 18.90 4.15
CA GLY A 186 -17.24 17.90 5.20
C GLY A 186 -18.69 17.61 5.63
N GLU A 187 -19.59 18.60 5.65
CA GLU A 187 -20.98 18.39 6.06
C GLU A 187 -21.72 17.42 5.12
N SER A 188 -21.53 17.55 3.80
CA SER A 188 -22.21 16.73 2.79
C SER A 188 -21.39 15.54 2.29
N PHE A 189 -20.16 15.35 2.80
CA PHE A 189 -19.30 14.26 2.36
C PHE A 189 -19.86 12.89 2.77
N GLU A 190 -19.99 12.00 1.79
CA GLU A 190 -20.48 10.64 1.93
C GLU A 190 -19.71 9.66 1.06
N TRP A 191 -19.62 8.41 1.51
CA TRP A 191 -19.04 7.32 0.74
C TRP A 191 -20.09 6.77 -0.23
N VAL A 192 -19.70 6.59 -1.49
CA VAL A 192 -20.60 6.08 -2.54
C VAL A 192 -20.41 4.59 -2.75
N GLY A 193 -19.16 4.12 -2.72
CA GLY A 193 -18.82 2.74 -3.00
C GLY A 193 -17.39 2.59 -3.47
N HIS A 194 -16.77 1.45 -3.13
CA HIS A 194 -15.37 1.18 -3.45
C HIS A 194 -14.46 2.35 -2.99
N ASN A 195 -13.72 2.95 -3.93
CA ASN A 195 -12.84 4.09 -3.69
C ASN A 195 -13.50 5.43 -4.01
N TYR A 196 -14.80 5.46 -4.33
CA TYR A 196 -15.53 6.69 -4.61
C TYR A 196 -16.23 7.24 -3.36
N ALA A 197 -16.16 8.55 -3.23
CA ALA A 197 -16.92 9.35 -2.30
C ALA A 197 -17.43 10.60 -3.02
N LYS A 198 -18.38 11.31 -2.43
CA LYS A 198 -18.88 12.57 -2.99
C LYS A 198 -19.28 13.53 -1.88
N ASP A 199 -19.36 14.79 -2.25
CA ASP A 199 -20.07 15.80 -1.47
C ASP A 199 -21.08 16.53 -2.37
N LYS A 200 -21.71 17.59 -1.88
CA LYS A 200 -22.71 18.36 -2.65
C LYS A 200 -22.16 19.02 -3.92
N ASN A 201 -20.85 19.17 -4.06
CA ASN A 201 -20.18 19.89 -5.14
C ASN A 201 -19.39 18.96 -6.08
N ASN A 202 -18.78 17.90 -5.55
CA ASN A 202 -17.79 17.11 -6.26
C ASN A 202 -17.93 15.60 -5.99
N VAL A 203 -17.42 14.82 -6.92
CA VAL A 203 -17.12 13.39 -6.73
C VAL A 203 -15.61 13.22 -6.57
N TYR A 204 -15.21 12.27 -5.74
CA TYR A 204 -13.82 11.96 -5.42
C TYR A 204 -13.53 10.50 -5.69
N PHE A 205 -12.33 10.25 -6.23
CA PHE A 205 -11.70 8.94 -6.24
C PHE A 205 -10.45 9.00 -5.35
N ASP A 206 -10.45 8.25 -4.25
CA ASP A 206 -9.51 8.46 -3.14
C ASP A 206 -9.50 9.94 -2.70
N GLN A 207 -8.36 10.62 -2.85
CA GLN A 207 -8.20 12.04 -2.50
C GLN A 207 -8.34 12.98 -3.71
N TYR A 208 -8.61 12.45 -4.90
CA TYR A 208 -8.61 13.21 -6.16
C TYR A 208 -10.03 13.52 -6.59
N VAL A 209 -10.27 14.77 -6.99
CA VAL A 209 -11.54 15.17 -7.63
C VAL A 209 -11.67 14.45 -8.97
N VAL A 210 -12.87 13.92 -9.23
CA VAL A 210 -13.26 13.37 -10.53
C VAL A 210 -13.85 14.51 -11.36
N ASP A 211 -13.02 15.08 -12.23
CA ASP A 211 -13.36 16.30 -12.96
C ASP A 211 -14.64 16.14 -13.80
N ASN A 212 -15.59 17.07 -13.61
CA ASN A 212 -16.88 17.13 -14.30
C ASN A 212 -17.84 15.96 -14.04
N ALA A 213 -17.64 15.20 -12.96
CA ALA A 213 -18.64 14.25 -12.48
C ALA A 213 -19.79 14.99 -11.78
N ASP A 214 -21.03 14.58 -12.02
CA ASP A 214 -22.21 15.09 -11.33
C ASP A 214 -22.48 14.30 -10.04
N PRO A 215 -22.25 14.88 -8.85
CA PRO A 215 -22.45 14.16 -7.58
C PRO A 215 -23.90 13.73 -7.35
N ASN A 216 -24.88 14.39 -7.97
CA ASN A 216 -26.30 14.07 -7.72
C ASN A 216 -26.72 12.74 -8.36
N SER A 217 -26.16 12.44 -9.53
CA SER A 217 -26.45 11.20 -10.29
C SER A 217 -25.33 10.16 -10.21
N PHE A 218 -24.21 10.48 -9.54
CA PHE A 218 -23.07 9.57 -9.48
C PHE A 218 -23.35 8.29 -8.69
N GLU A 219 -22.99 7.16 -9.31
CA GLU A 219 -22.93 5.84 -8.70
C GLU A 219 -21.57 5.17 -8.93
N ALA A 220 -21.11 4.45 -7.91
CA ALA A 220 -19.92 3.63 -7.99
C ALA A 220 -20.27 2.24 -8.55
N LEU A 221 -19.52 1.82 -9.56
CA LEU A 221 -19.54 0.48 -10.12
C LEU A 221 -18.30 -0.31 -9.64
N GLU A 222 -18.18 -1.58 -10.05
CA GLU A 222 -17.03 -2.40 -9.69
C GLU A 222 -15.73 -1.96 -10.37
N SER A 223 -14.61 -2.48 -9.86
CA SER A 223 -13.27 -2.32 -10.45
C SER A 223 -12.86 -0.87 -10.71
N TYR A 224 -13.07 0.02 -9.74
CA TYR A 224 -12.71 1.44 -9.86
C TYR A 224 -13.46 2.21 -10.96
N ILE A 225 -14.62 1.73 -11.38
CA ILE A 225 -15.45 2.39 -12.37
C ILE A 225 -16.59 3.11 -11.66
N GLY A 226 -16.98 4.28 -12.14
CA GLY A 226 -18.18 4.96 -11.71
C GLY A 226 -18.87 5.57 -12.92
N ARG A 227 -20.13 5.96 -12.75
CA ARG A 227 -20.83 6.75 -13.77
C ARG A 227 -21.76 7.74 -13.13
N ASP A 228 -22.06 8.80 -13.87
CA ASP A 228 -23.20 9.67 -13.63
C ASP A 228 -24.13 9.59 -14.85
N ASP A 229 -25.18 10.42 -14.88
CA ASP A 229 -26.14 10.41 -16.00
C ASP A 229 -25.53 10.84 -17.35
N HIS A 230 -24.32 11.40 -17.35
CA HIS A 230 -23.68 12.05 -18.50
C HIS A 230 -22.34 11.43 -18.90
N SER A 231 -21.71 10.62 -18.05
CA SER A 231 -20.33 10.16 -18.24
C SER A 231 -20.02 8.89 -17.45
N VAL A 232 -19.07 8.11 -17.98
CA VAL A 232 -18.43 7.00 -17.27
C VAL A 232 -17.01 7.43 -16.88
N PHE A 233 -16.55 6.98 -15.73
CA PHE A 233 -15.26 7.30 -15.16
C PHE A 233 -14.52 6.02 -14.78
N VAL A 234 -13.22 5.99 -15.03
CA VAL A 234 -12.32 4.96 -14.53
C VAL A 234 -11.32 5.66 -13.62
N ARG A 235 -11.43 5.40 -12.32
CA ARG A 235 -10.82 6.20 -11.26
C ARG A 235 -11.25 7.67 -11.40
N TYR A 236 -10.30 8.60 -11.45
CA TYR A 236 -10.57 10.01 -11.68
C TYR A 236 -10.56 10.41 -13.17
N TYR A 237 -10.38 9.47 -14.10
CA TYR A 237 -10.38 9.78 -15.53
C TYR A 237 -11.77 9.60 -16.14
N LYS A 238 -12.28 10.66 -16.77
CA LYS A 238 -13.48 10.62 -17.60
C LYS A 238 -13.22 9.82 -18.87
N ALA A 239 -14.08 8.85 -19.16
CA ALA A 239 -14.08 8.13 -20.42
C ALA A 239 -14.70 8.96 -21.55
N ASN A 240 -14.19 8.76 -22.76
CA ASN A 240 -14.73 9.38 -23.97
C ASN A 240 -15.52 8.35 -24.79
N ASN A 241 -16.37 8.85 -25.69
CA ASN A 241 -17.06 8.03 -26.70
C ASN A 241 -18.00 6.93 -26.17
N ILE A 242 -18.64 7.18 -25.02
CA ILE A 242 -19.73 6.32 -24.53
C ILE A 242 -21.03 6.80 -25.16
N LYS A 243 -21.75 5.90 -25.81
CA LYS A 243 -22.95 6.24 -26.58
C LYS A 243 -24.22 6.04 -25.77
N ASP A 244 -24.25 4.96 -24.99
CA ASP A 244 -25.35 4.67 -24.10
C ASP A 244 -24.84 4.40 -22.68
N ILE A 245 -24.88 5.45 -21.86
CA ILE A 245 -24.42 5.37 -20.47
C ILE A 245 -25.40 4.57 -19.61
N ALA A 246 -26.69 4.62 -19.92
CA ALA A 246 -27.72 3.90 -19.16
C ALA A 246 -27.57 2.37 -19.34
N ARG A 247 -27.11 1.94 -20.51
CA ARG A 247 -26.84 0.54 -20.85
C ARG A 247 -25.39 0.11 -20.63
N PHE A 248 -24.54 1.00 -20.12
CA PHE A 248 -23.17 0.67 -19.80
C PHE A 248 -23.12 -0.44 -18.74
N GLU A 249 -22.49 -1.56 -19.07
CA GLU A 249 -22.39 -2.73 -18.21
C GLU A 249 -20.96 -3.30 -18.21
N LEU A 250 -20.57 -3.87 -17.07
CA LEU A 250 -19.27 -4.51 -16.90
C LEU A 250 -19.34 -5.99 -17.29
N ILE A 251 -18.30 -6.46 -17.97
CA ILE A 251 -18.09 -7.86 -18.28
C ILE A 251 -16.92 -8.35 -17.41
N HIS A 252 -17.20 -9.28 -16.52
CA HIS A 252 -16.21 -9.88 -15.64
C HIS A 252 -15.68 -11.20 -16.22
N PHE A 253 -14.36 -11.33 -16.34
CA PHE A 253 -13.70 -12.56 -16.77
C PHE A 253 -12.43 -12.83 -15.96
N LYS A 254 -12.49 -13.85 -15.10
CA LYS A 254 -11.41 -14.20 -14.16
C LYS A 254 -11.05 -13.01 -13.26
N ASP A 255 -9.88 -12.41 -13.43
CA ASP A 255 -9.40 -11.25 -12.68
C ASP A 255 -9.43 -9.97 -13.54
N GLU A 256 -10.06 -10.02 -14.71
CA GLU A 256 -10.14 -8.93 -15.69
C GLU A 256 -11.58 -8.40 -15.82
N PHE A 257 -11.67 -7.11 -16.10
CA PHE A 257 -12.92 -6.42 -16.38
C PHE A 257 -12.85 -5.80 -17.78
N PHE A 258 -13.94 -5.94 -18.51
CA PHE A 258 -14.26 -5.20 -19.72
C PHE A 258 -15.55 -4.43 -19.48
N ALA A 259 -15.93 -3.58 -20.43
CA ALA A 259 -17.23 -2.95 -20.40
C ALA A 259 -17.89 -3.01 -21.77
N LYS A 260 -19.19 -2.79 -21.82
CA LYS A 260 -19.91 -2.58 -23.08
C LYS A 260 -21.10 -1.66 -22.89
N ASP A 261 -21.53 -1.06 -23.98
CA ASP A 261 -22.85 -0.45 -24.13
C ASP A 261 -23.60 -1.15 -25.29
N GLU A 262 -24.71 -0.58 -25.78
CA GLU A 262 -25.46 -1.18 -26.90
C GLU A 262 -24.67 -1.20 -28.21
N GLN A 263 -23.63 -0.38 -28.35
CA GLN A 263 -22.91 -0.17 -29.61
C GLN A 263 -21.47 -0.71 -29.58
N TYR A 264 -20.79 -0.64 -28.44
CA TYR A 264 -19.36 -0.90 -28.35
C TYR A 264 -19.01 -1.79 -27.17
N VAL A 265 -17.90 -2.51 -27.33
CA VAL A 265 -17.19 -3.21 -26.26
C VAL A 265 -15.88 -2.48 -25.99
N TYR A 266 -15.48 -2.39 -24.72
CA TYR A 266 -14.35 -1.62 -24.25
C TYR A 266 -13.37 -2.46 -23.44
N ALA A 267 -12.08 -2.30 -23.71
CA ALA A 267 -11.02 -2.66 -22.77
C ALA A 267 -10.83 -1.50 -21.77
N ILE A 268 -10.55 -1.84 -20.51
CA ILE A 268 -10.39 -0.87 -19.42
C ILE A 268 -8.91 -0.67 -19.09
N PHE A 269 -8.47 0.59 -19.07
CA PHE A 269 -7.11 1.01 -18.75
C PHE A 269 -7.09 1.96 -17.55
N TYR A 270 -6.77 1.43 -16.37
CA TYR A 270 -6.83 2.14 -15.08
C TYR A 270 -5.83 3.31 -14.90
N ASN A 271 -4.84 3.44 -15.80
CA ASN A 271 -3.79 4.45 -15.71
C ASN A 271 -3.69 5.28 -17.01
N SER A 272 -4.80 5.45 -17.71
CA SER A 272 -4.87 6.17 -18.99
C SER A 272 -5.87 7.31 -18.90
N SER A 273 -5.53 8.46 -19.49
CA SER A 273 -6.47 9.58 -19.68
C SER A 273 -7.57 9.28 -20.70
N ASN A 274 -7.37 8.25 -21.54
CA ASN A 274 -8.44 7.63 -22.32
C ASN A 274 -8.63 6.20 -21.79
N PRO A 275 -9.43 6.02 -20.73
CA PRO A 275 -9.43 4.77 -19.98
C PRO A 275 -10.25 3.65 -20.63
N LEU A 276 -11.08 3.95 -21.62
CA LEU A 276 -11.90 2.97 -22.34
C LEU A 276 -11.50 2.95 -23.83
N GLU A 277 -10.95 1.83 -24.28
CA GLU A 277 -10.56 1.61 -25.68
C GLU A 277 -11.55 0.67 -26.35
N ILE A 278 -12.09 1.07 -27.50
CA ILE A 278 -13.12 0.32 -28.23
C ILE A 278 -12.49 -0.89 -28.92
N PHE A 279 -13.09 -2.07 -28.76
CA PHE A 279 -12.81 -3.22 -29.62
C PHE A 279 -13.37 -2.95 -31.02
N PRO A 280 -12.53 -2.93 -32.07
CA PRO A 280 -12.97 -2.61 -33.42
C PRO A 280 -13.94 -3.68 -33.93
N GLU A 281 -15.10 -3.24 -34.43
CA GLU A 281 -16.12 -4.11 -35.06
C GLU A 281 -16.70 -5.19 -34.13
N ALA A 282 -16.47 -5.08 -32.81
CA ALA A 282 -16.98 -6.05 -31.85
C ALA A 282 -18.50 -5.98 -31.73
N ASP A 283 -19.15 -7.15 -31.72
CA ASP A 283 -20.56 -7.29 -31.39
C ASP A 283 -20.77 -7.36 -29.86
N PRO A 284 -21.38 -6.32 -29.23
CA PRO A 284 -21.60 -6.30 -27.79
C PRO A 284 -22.52 -7.42 -27.27
N ALA A 285 -23.36 -8.01 -28.13
CA ALA A 285 -24.27 -9.07 -27.73
C ALA A 285 -23.57 -10.42 -27.55
N THR A 286 -22.51 -10.67 -28.33
CA THR A 286 -21.85 -11.98 -28.43
C THR A 286 -20.40 -11.97 -27.95
N PHE A 287 -19.86 -10.79 -27.62
CA PHE A 287 -18.50 -10.64 -27.12
C PHE A 287 -18.20 -11.46 -25.87
N LYS A 288 -17.07 -12.16 -25.90
CA LYS A 288 -16.61 -13.06 -24.86
C LYS A 288 -15.08 -13.10 -24.79
N PRO A 289 -14.49 -12.68 -23.66
CA PRO A 289 -13.09 -12.98 -23.36
C PRO A 289 -12.86 -14.50 -23.22
N ILE A 290 -11.75 -15.01 -23.76
CA ILE A 290 -11.43 -16.44 -23.75
C ILE A 290 -10.10 -16.78 -23.04
N GLY A 291 -9.31 -15.77 -22.67
CA GLY A 291 -8.04 -15.93 -21.94
C GLY A 291 -6.80 -15.74 -22.80
N GLU A 292 -5.62 -15.76 -22.17
CA GLU A 292 -4.33 -15.49 -22.82
C GLU A 292 -4.33 -14.20 -23.65
N TYR A 293 -5.04 -13.17 -23.18
CA TYR A 293 -5.25 -11.90 -23.87
C TYR A 293 -6.00 -11.98 -25.21
N TYR A 294 -6.85 -13.01 -25.38
CA TYR A 294 -7.76 -13.12 -26.52
C TYR A 294 -9.23 -12.99 -26.10
N ALA A 295 -10.02 -12.44 -27.01
CA ALA A 295 -11.47 -12.36 -26.94
C ALA A 295 -12.08 -12.70 -28.30
N VAL A 296 -13.35 -13.08 -28.32
CA VAL A 296 -14.09 -13.38 -29.54
C VAL A 296 -15.47 -12.76 -29.47
N ASP A 297 -16.08 -12.49 -30.62
CA ASP A 297 -17.53 -12.40 -30.77
C ASP A 297 -17.99 -13.46 -31.78
N ASP A 298 -19.22 -13.40 -32.30
CA ASP A 298 -19.71 -14.38 -33.28
C ASP A 298 -19.00 -14.32 -34.66
N SER A 299 -18.32 -13.21 -34.98
CA SER A 299 -17.69 -12.96 -36.28
C SER A 299 -16.17 -12.79 -36.23
N HIS A 300 -15.62 -12.37 -35.10
CA HIS A 300 -14.28 -11.82 -34.98
C HIS A 300 -13.48 -12.43 -33.83
N VAL A 301 -12.16 -12.43 -34.00
CA VAL A 301 -11.20 -12.80 -32.96
C VAL A 301 -10.29 -11.62 -32.68
N TYR A 302 -10.08 -11.33 -31.41
CA TYR A 302 -9.31 -10.21 -30.91
C TYR A 302 -8.14 -10.69 -30.08
N HIS A 303 -7.02 -10.00 -30.20
CA HIS A 303 -5.95 -10.01 -29.21
C HIS A 303 -5.81 -8.61 -28.61
N TYR A 304 -5.75 -8.50 -27.29
CA TYR A 304 -5.60 -7.23 -26.59
C TYR A 304 -4.33 -7.21 -25.75
N SER A 305 -3.83 -6.04 -25.35
CA SER A 305 -2.68 -5.97 -24.45
C SER A 305 -2.73 -4.73 -23.59
N TYR A 306 -2.68 -4.94 -22.27
CA TYR A 306 -2.56 -3.85 -21.30
C TYR A 306 -1.20 -3.13 -21.36
N TYR A 307 -0.15 -3.80 -21.87
CA TYR A 307 1.22 -3.28 -21.88
C TYR A 307 1.63 -2.64 -23.21
N ARG A 308 1.12 -3.17 -24.33
CA ARG A 308 1.40 -2.62 -25.67
C ARG A 308 0.37 -1.59 -26.12
N GLY A 309 -0.71 -1.42 -25.35
CA GLY A 309 -1.68 -0.32 -25.49
C GLY A 309 -2.55 -0.39 -26.73
N HIS A 310 -2.83 -1.60 -27.25
CA HIS A 310 -3.64 -1.77 -28.46
C HIS A 310 -4.48 -3.04 -28.43
N ILE A 311 -5.70 -2.91 -28.95
CA ILE A 311 -6.58 -4.01 -29.34
C ILE A 311 -6.37 -4.33 -30.82
N LYS A 312 -6.19 -5.60 -31.15
CA LYS A 312 -5.95 -6.08 -32.51
C LYS A 312 -7.04 -7.04 -32.95
N LEU A 313 -7.72 -6.70 -34.04
CA LEU A 313 -8.59 -7.61 -34.79
C LEU A 313 -7.74 -8.57 -35.64
N LEU A 314 -7.99 -9.88 -35.51
CA LEU A 314 -7.34 -10.92 -36.32
C LEU A 314 -8.13 -11.14 -37.62
N GLU A 315 -7.79 -10.34 -38.63
CA GLU A 315 -8.46 -10.36 -39.94
C GLU A 315 -8.53 -11.75 -40.59
N GLY A 316 -9.74 -12.13 -41.03
CA GLY A 316 -10.00 -13.41 -41.70
C GLY A 316 -9.78 -14.64 -40.81
N VAL A 317 -9.82 -14.47 -39.49
CA VAL A 317 -9.82 -15.56 -38.50
C VAL A 317 -11.22 -15.70 -37.94
N LYS A 318 -11.82 -16.89 -38.12
CA LYS A 318 -13.16 -17.14 -37.63
C LYS A 318 -13.17 -17.74 -36.22
N PRO A 319 -14.06 -17.27 -35.32
CA PRO A 319 -14.14 -17.74 -33.93
C PRO A 319 -14.28 -19.26 -33.79
N GLU A 320 -15.09 -19.91 -34.64
CA GLU A 320 -15.37 -21.35 -34.53
C GLU A 320 -14.14 -22.24 -34.79
N ASN A 321 -13.08 -21.67 -35.37
CA ASN A 321 -11.85 -22.37 -35.67
C ASN A 321 -10.68 -21.93 -34.78
N PHE A 322 -10.88 -20.95 -33.91
CA PHE A 322 -9.84 -20.38 -33.06
C PHE A 322 -9.70 -21.14 -31.74
N LYS A 323 -8.47 -21.45 -31.35
CA LYS A 323 -8.16 -22.18 -30.12
C LYS A 323 -6.89 -21.62 -29.47
N LEU A 324 -6.95 -21.47 -28.15
CA LEU A 324 -5.78 -21.22 -27.33
C LEU A 324 -5.00 -22.52 -27.18
N GLU A 325 -3.80 -22.57 -27.76
CA GLU A 325 -2.95 -23.75 -27.75
C GLU A 325 -1.49 -23.32 -27.90
N TYR A 326 -0.67 -23.68 -26.91
CA TYR A 326 0.75 -23.37 -26.93
C TYR A 326 1.53 -24.34 -27.83
N ASP A 327 2.23 -23.80 -28.84
CA ASP A 327 3.16 -24.54 -29.70
C ASP A 327 4.60 -24.23 -29.27
N PRO A 328 5.34 -25.21 -28.71
CA PRO A 328 6.69 -24.97 -28.18
C PRO A 328 7.75 -24.74 -29.25
N GLU A 329 7.50 -25.12 -30.51
CA GLU A 329 8.47 -24.94 -31.61
C GLU A 329 8.50 -23.49 -32.09
N THR A 330 7.32 -22.88 -32.15
CA THR A 330 7.11 -21.52 -32.68
C THR A 330 6.90 -20.48 -31.58
N GLY A 331 6.59 -20.93 -30.36
CA GLY A 331 6.17 -20.08 -29.27
C GLY A 331 4.80 -19.44 -29.51
N ALA A 332 3.98 -20.02 -30.39
CA ALA A 332 2.61 -19.57 -30.62
C ALA A 332 1.74 -19.88 -29.39
N ASP A 333 0.84 -18.98 -29.05
CA ASP A 333 -0.12 -19.09 -27.94
C ASP A 333 -1.54 -19.42 -28.42
N ALA A 334 -1.81 -19.29 -29.72
CA ALA A 334 -3.09 -19.65 -30.31
C ALA A 334 -2.96 -20.17 -31.74
N LYS A 335 -4.01 -20.85 -32.21
CA LYS A 335 -4.11 -21.36 -33.58
C LYS A 335 -5.51 -21.20 -34.17
N SER A 336 -5.58 -21.07 -35.48
CA SER A 336 -6.84 -21.18 -36.24
C SER A 336 -6.59 -21.85 -37.58
N HIS A 337 -7.21 -23.02 -37.78
CA HIS A 337 -6.84 -23.95 -38.87
C HIS A 337 -5.31 -24.15 -38.92
N ASN A 338 -4.70 -23.69 -40.01
CA ASN A 338 -3.30 -23.79 -40.34
C ASN A 338 -2.50 -22.59 -39.85
N LYS A 339 -3.13 -21.53 -39.33
CA LYS A 339 -2.46 -20.32 -38.85
C LYS A 339 -2.08 -20.46 -37.38
N LEU A 340 -0.84 -20.14 -37.03
CA LEU A 340 -0.35 -20.05 -35.65
C LEU A 340 -0.10 -18.58 -35.28
N PHE A 341 -0.54 -18.19 -34.08
CA PHE A 341 -0.47 -16.82 -33.58
C PHE A 341 0.34 -16.75 -32.29
N ARG A 342 1.11 -15.68 -32.13
CA ARG A 342 1.78 -15.31 -30.88
C ARG A 342 1.44 -13.86 -30.57
N GLN A 343 0.78 -13.62 -29.46
CA GLN A 343 0.34 -12.29 -29.04
C GLN A 343 -0.47 -11.58 -30.14
N GLY A 344 -1.35 -12.32 -30.83
CA GLY A 344 -2.16 -11.83 -31.94
C GLY A 344 -1.42 -11.64 -33.28
N ASP A 345 -0.11 -11.85 -33.33
CA ASP A 345 0.67 -11.79 -34.57
C ASP A 345 0.77 -13.17 -35.22
N LEU A 346 0.49 -13.24 -36.52
CA LEU A 346 0.66 -14.47 -37.30
C LEU A 346 2.16 -14.82 -37.37
N VAL A 347 2.54 -15.97 -36.81
CA VAL A 347 3.93 -16.44 -36.78
C VAL A 347 4.23 -17.32 -37.98
N THR A 348 3.34 -18.24 -38.32
CA THR A 348 3.49 -19.17 -39.44
C THR A 348 2.16 -19.78 -39.89
N THR A 349 2.17 -20.41 -41.06
CA THR A 349 1.09 -21.26 -41.57
C THR A 349 1.61 -22.70 -41.71
N LYS A 350 1.05 -23.65 -40.97
CA LYS A 350 1.37 -25.09 -41.03
C LYS A 350 0.54 -25.83 -42.08
#